data_AF-A0A226DSQ0-F1
#
_entry.id   AF-A0A226DSQ0-F1
#
_cell.length_a   1.000
_cell.length_b   1.000
_cell.length_c   1.000
_cell.angle_alpha   90.00
_cell.angle_beta   90.00
_cell.angle_gamma   90.00
#
_symmetry.space_group_name_H-M   'P 1'
#
loop_
_entity.id
_entity.type
_entity.pdbx_description
1 polymer ?
#
loop_
_entity_poly.entity_id
_entity_poly.type
_entity_poly.pdbx_seq_one_letter_code
_entity_poly.pdbx_strand_id
1 'polypeptide(L)'
;MSPAATNRVEMEVTGLTSAANRSATTMGAFACIPTISAPKATRGVTRMEIRFRTDNLIRVNGVPTVPKRLIDCVRKAITSGWVKGLFNESVEHGAHEFCLVGAPWFGKQSNGVAGRRLLASILLELARQGWQFLQSFDPTRKDNDKDTMFFEFAKPDQEAEIFVVSFNRTSRIRLIEPPNSQVVDAFKTVVTNGWGRGIFGHRTYYGADEITLVGTPWLTSNKSESIAAKQLVAYLIYGMKRIGYKIYASVDITGRMAGNHTRDTVSFLEVYLILWSKTGHLRSCVICSSLPVAKLNQNNDKCDYSGQNLQAFQLFG
;
A
#
# COMPACT_ATOMS: atom_id res chain seq x y z
N MET A 1 9.25 -65.41 20.65
CA MET A 1 7.87 -65.22 21.16
C MET A 1 7.24 -64.14 20.29
N SER A 2 6.83 -64.50 19.08
CA SER A 2 5.46 -64.83 18.66
C SER A 2 4.43 -63.69 18.83
N PRO A 3 3.77 -63.25 17.74
CA PRO A 3 2.86 -62.09 17.64
C PRO A 3 1.37 -62.50 17.62
N ALA A 4 0.45 -61.53 17.73
CA ALA A 4 -0.98 -61.63 17.35
C ALA A 4 -1.67 -60.28 17.69
N ALA A 5 -2.72 -59.77 17.04
CA ALA A 5 -3.43 -60.13 15.82
C ALA A 5 -4.34 -58.94 15.45
N THR A 6 -4.59 -58.82 14.15
CA THR A 6 -5.72 -58.16 13.47
C THR A 6 -7.07 -58.35 14.16
N ASN A 7 -7.97 -57.36 14.05
CA ASN A 7 -9.32 -57.64 13.56
C ASN A 7 -10.02 -56.42 12.95
N ARG A 8 -10.45 -56.67 11.71
CA ARG A 8 -11.32 -55.91 10.81
C ARG A 8 -12.75 -56.40 11.07
N VAL A 9 -13.72 -55.50 11.20
CA VAL A 9 -15.14 -55.88 11.14
C VAL A 9 -15.84 -54.92 10.17
N GLU A 10 -16.05 -55.42 8.95
CA GLU A 10 -17.14 -55.02 8.07
C GLU A 10 -18.43 -55.67 8.62
N MET A 11 -19.52 -54.91 8.69
CA MET A 11 -20.87 -55.46 8.73
C MET A 11 -21.77 -54.61 7.85
N GLU A 12 -22.06 -55.16 6.67
CA GLU A 12 -23.18 -54.83 5.83
C GLU A 12 -24.30 -55.82 6.17
N VAL A 13 -25.49 -55.33 6.57
CA VAL A 13 -26.72 -56.12 6.49
C VAL A 13 -27.89 -55.22 6.08
N THR A 14 -28.57 -55.73 5.07
CA THR A 14 -29.73 -55.26 4.32
C THR A 14 -31.05 -55.32 5.08
N GLY A 15 -31.95 -54.38 4.77
CA GLY A 15 -33.30 -54.71 4.31
C GLY A 15 -34.49 -54.69 5.29
N LEU A 16 -35.57 -54.03 4.80
CA LEU A 16 -37.01 -54.31 4.95
C LEU A 16 -37.88 -53.42 5.87
N THR A 17 -38.61 -52.53 5.16
CA THR A 17 -40.06 -52.26 5.19
C THR A 17 -40.77 -51.84 6.49
N SER A 18 -41.42 -50.66 6.45
CA SER A 18 -42.86 -50.56 6.74
C SER A 18 -43.49 -49.31 6.09
N ALA A 19 -44.75 -49.45 5.71
CA ALA A 19 -45.53 -48.50 4.93
C ALA A 19 -46.20 -47.39 5.74
N ALA A 20 -46.61 -46.35 4.99
CA ALA A 20 -47.75 -45.45 5.18
C ALA A 20 -47.73 -44.43 6.34
N ASN A 21 -47.71 -43.14 6.00
CA ASN A 21 -48.94 -42.34 6.13
C ASN A 21 -48.95 -40.99 5.39
N ARG A 22 -50.18 -40.61 5.07
CA ARG A 22 -50.71 -39.45 4.34
C ARG A 22 -50.14 -38.10 4.78
N SER A 23 -49.94 -37.18 3.82
CA SER A 23 -50.80 -35.99 3.65
C SER A 23 -50.27 -35.09 2.55
N ALA A 24 -51.16 -34.75 1.62
CA ALA A 24 -50.93 -33.74 0.60
C ALA A 24 -50.84 -32.36 1.24
N THR A 25 -49.75 -31.65 1.01
CA THR A 25 -49.68 -30.20 1.22
C THR A 25 -48.89 -29.60 0.06
N THR A 26 -49.59 -28.75 -0.67
CA THR A 26 -49.15 -27.98 -1.83
C THR A 26 -47.87 -27.22 -1.52
N MET A 27 -46.74 -27.59 -2.13
CA MET A 27 -45.52 -26.77 -2.17
C MET A 27 -45.38 -26.16 -3.56
N GLY A 28 -45.34 -24.83 -3.57
CA GLY A 28 -45.21 -24.01 -4.77
C GLY A 28 -43.94 -24.32 -5.55
N ALA A 29 -44.03 -24.13 -6.86
CA ALA A 29 -42.92 -24.26 -7.79
C ALA A 29 -41.76 -23.35 -7.38
N PHE A 30 -40.65 -23.95 -6.93
CA PHE A 30 -39.37 -23.28 -6.90
C PHE A 30 -38.90 -23.12 -8.35
N ALA A 31 -38.93 -21.87 -8.85
CA ALA A 31 -38.33 -21.51 -10.11
C ALA A 31 -36.85 -21.87 -10.09
N CYS A 32 -36.40 -22.65 -11.08
CA CYS A 32 -34.99 -22.92 -11.32
C CYS A 32 -34.23 -21.59 -11.40
N ILE A 33 -33.32 -21.36 -10.46
CA ILE A 33 -32.33 -20.30 -10.55
C ILE A 33 -31.53 -20.58 -11.83
N PRO A 34 -31.44 -19.64 -12.79
CA PRO A 34 -30.62 -19.87 -13.97
C PRO A 34 -29.18 -20.08 -13.53
N THR A 35 -28.63 -21.24 -13.87
CA THR A 35 -27.21 -21.55 -13.70
C THR A 35 -26.42 -20.47 -14.43
N ILE A 36 -25.80 -19.56 -13.66
CA ILE A 36 -24.83 -18.60 -14.21
C ILE A 36 -23.74 -19.45 -14.86
N SER A 37 -23.70 -19.47 -16.19
CA SER A 37 -22.63 -20.15 -16.91
C SER A 37 -21.31 -19.58 -16.43
N ALA A 38 -20.39 -20.47 -16.02
CA ALA A 38 -19.05 -20.07 -15.63
C ALA A 38 -18.46 -19.14 -16.70
N PRO A 39 -17.90 -17.98 -16.32
CA PRO A 39 -17.34 -17.06 -17.29
C PRO A 39 -16.28 -17.79 -18.13
N LYS A 40 -16.41 -17.68 -19.46
CA LYS A 40 -15.37 -18.14 -20.41
C LYS A 40 -14.03 -17.61 -19.92
N ALA A 41 -13.04 -18.50 -19.81
CA ALA A 41 -11.69 -18.19 -19.37
C ALA A 41 -11.09 -17.07 -20.24
N THR A 42 -11.27 -15.83 -19.79
CA THR A 42 -10.47 -14.70 -20.20
C THR A 42 -9.03 -15.03 -19.84
N ARG A 43 -8.07 -14.73 -20.73
CA ARG A 43 -6.63 -14.88 -20.48
C ARG A 43 -6.35 -14.57 -19.00
N GLY A 44 -5.97 -15.60 -18.24
CA GLY A 44 -6.14 -15.64 -16.79
C GLY A 44 -5.65 -14.37 -16.12
N VAL A 45 -6.60 -13.55 -15.65
CA VAL A 45 -6.28 -12.32 -14.91
C VAL A 45 -5.70 -12.75 -13.57
N THR A 46 -4.37 -12.86 -13.53
CA THR A 46 -3.65 -13.25 -12.32
C THR A 46 -3.56 -12.00 -11.46
N ARG A 47 -4.27 -12.02 -10.33
CA ARG A 47 -4.21 -10.97 -9.32
C ARG A 47 -3.49 -11.50 -8.10
N MET A 48 -2.81 -10.59 -7.43
CA MET A 48 -2.03 -10.87 -6.24
C MET A 48 -2.34 -9.82 -5.19
N GLU A 49 -2.27 -10.22 -3.94
CA GLU A 49 -2.23 -9.31 -2.81
C GLU A 49 -0.97 -9.54 -1.94
N ILE A 50 -0.43 -8.45 -1.40
CA ILE A 50 0.55 -8.46 -0.32
C ILE A 50 -0.06 -7.79 0.89
N ARG A 51 0.13 -8.40 2.05
CA ARG A 51 -0.26 -7.83 3.33
C ARG A 51 0.86 -7.91 4.34
N PHE A 52 1.01 -6.85 5.13
CA PHE A 52 1.89 -6.81 6.29
C PHE A 52 1.08 -7.11 7.54
N ARG A 53 1.53 -8.07 8.35
CA ARG A 53 0.82 -8.48 9.57
C ARG A 53 1.73 -8.37 10.78
N THR A 54 1.07 -8.17 11.93
CA THR A 54 1.72 -8.02 13.24
C THR A 54 2.90 -7.06 13.14
N ASP A 55 4.07 -7.44 13.62
CA ASP A 55 5.29 -6.64 13.57
C ASP A 55 6.31 -7.16 12.55
N ASN A 56 6.15 -8.40 12.06
CA ASN A 56 7.21 -9.08 11.32
C ASN A 56 6.75 -10.07 10.23
N LEU A 57 5.49 -10.07 9.84
CA LEU A 57 4.97 -11.03 8.84
C LEU A 57 4.62 -10.34 7.53
N ILE A 58 4.98 -10.96 6.40
CA ILE A 58 4.46 -10.63 5.06
C ILE A 58 3.66 -11.82 4.58
N ARG A 59 2.42 -11.59 4.17
CA ARG A 59 1.56 -12.60 3.52
C ARG A 59 1.39 -12.24 2.05
N VAL A 60 1.55 -13.24 1.20
CA VAL A 60 1.33 -13.15 -0.25
C VAL A 60 0.24 -14.13 -0.64
N ASN A 61 -0.78 -13.64 -1.32
CA ASN A 61 -1.89 -14.44 -1.80
C ASN A 61 -2.21 -14.05 -3.26
N GLY A 62 -2.93 -14.92 -3.97
CA GLY A 62 -3.16 -14.74 -5.40
C GLY A 62 -4.27 -15.62 -5.94
N VAL A 63 -4.89 -15.17 -7.03
CA VAL A 63 -6.05 -15.81 -7.66
C VAL A 63 -5.68 -16.24 -9.08
N PRO A 64 -5.86 -17.52 -9.47
CA PRO A 64 -6.38 -18.62 -8.64
C PRO A 64 -5.36 -19.20 -7.64
N THR A 65 -4.06 -18.98 -7.86
CA THR A 65 -2.97 -19.34 -6.93
C THR A 65 -1.81 -18.35 -7.09
N VAL A 66 -0.88 -18.32 -6.14
CA VAL A 66 0.34 -17.50 -6.24
C VAL A 66 1.38 -18.22 -7.10
N PRO A 67 1.87 -17.63 -8.21
CA PRO A 67 2.94 -18.23 -9.00
C PRO A 67 4.23 -18.40 -8.19
N LYS A 68 4.90 -19.56 -8.27
CA LYS A 68 6.17 -19.80 -7.54
C LYS A 68 7.24 -18.72 -7.80
N ARG A 69 7.36 -18.27 -9.06
CA ARG A 69 8.30 -17.20 -9.45
C ARG A 69 8.07 -15.92 -8.63
N LEU A 70 6.83 -15.60 -8.30
CA LEU A 70 6.50 -14.42 -7.52
C LEU A 70 6.95 -14.56 -6.05
N ILE A 71 6.73 -15.74 -5.45
CA ILE A 71 7.26 -16.05 -4.12
C ILE A 71 8.79 -15.88 -4.12
N ASP A 72 9.48 -16.36 -5.15
CA ASP A 72 10.92 -16.22 -5.29
C ASP A 72 11.34 -14.73 -5.44
N CYS A 73 10.55 -13.91 -6.14
CA CYS A 73 10.80 -12.47 -6.27
C CYS A 73 10.66 -11.75 -4.92
N VAL A 74 9.59 -12.03 -4.17
CA VAL A 74 9.38 -11.44 -2.84
C VAL A 74 10.47 -11.91 -1.87
N ARG A 75 10.83 -13.19 -1.89
CA ARG A 75 11.94 -13.73 -1.11
C ARG A 75 13.25 -12.99 -1.40
N LYS A 76 13.60 -12.85 -2.69
CA LYS A 76 14.79 -12.11 -3.13
C LYS A 76 14.78 -10.69 -2.58
N ALA A 77 13.68 -9.95 -2.75
CA ALA A 77 13.56 -8.58 -2.26
C ALA A 77 13.69 -8.48 -0.73
N ILE A 78 13.16 -9.45 0.01
CA ILE A 78 13.34 -9.52 1.48
C ILE A 78 14.82 -9.75 1.82
N THR A 79 15.45 -10.75 1.20
CA THR A 79 16.85 -11.10 1.50
C THR A 79 17.83 -9.98 1.15
N SER A 80 17.55 -9.17 0.13
CA SER A 80 18.37 -8.01 -0.22
C SER A 80 18.03 -6.75 0.57
N GLY A 81 16.75 -6.55 0.91
CA GLY A 81 16.26 -5.30 1.51
C GLY A 81 16.21 -5.31 3.04
N TRP A 82 16.28 -6.48 3.68
CA TRP A 82 16.20 -6.63 5.14
C TRP A 82 17.41 -7.36 5.70
N VAL A 83 18.35 -6.59 6.25
CA VAL A 83 19.64 -7.11 6.76
C VAL A 83 19.49 -8.22 7.79
N LYS A 84 18.41 -8.21 8.60
CA LYS A 84 18.20 -9.27 9.61
C LYS A 84 17.68 -10.59 9.01
N GLY A 85 17.20 -10.57 7.76
CA GLY A 85 16.80 -11.76 7.03
C GLY A 85 15.45 -12.37 7.43
N LEU A 86 15.22 -13.56 6.89
CA LEU A 86 14.03 -14.39 7.12
C LEU A 86 14.25 -15.29 8.34
N PHE A 87 13.23 -15.41 9.17
CA PHE A 87 13.17 -16.36 10.26
C PHE A 87 12.54 -17.68 9.81
N ASN A 88 11.39 -17.62 9.14
CA ASN A 88 10.67 -18.80 8.67
C ASN A 88 9.78 -18.47 7.46
N GLU A 89 9.39 -19.50 6.71
CA GLU A 89 8.34 -19.43 5.69
C GLU A 89 7.32 -20.56 5.87
N SER A 90 6.05 -20.29 5.59
CA SER A 90 4.98 -21.30 5.65
C SER A 90 3.88 -21.02 4.64
N VAL A 91 2.97 -21.98 4.47
CA VAL A 91 1.75 -21.79 3.69
C VAL A 91 0.57 -21.95 4.63
N GLU A 92 -0.18 -20.87 4.83
CA GLU A 92 -1.31 -20.81 5.76
C GLU A 92 -2.58 -20.43 4.99
N HIS A 93 -3.60 -21.29 5.04
CA HIS A 93 -4.88 -21.07 4.36
C HIS A 93 -4.76 -20.70 2.87
N GLY A 94 -3.79 -21.31 2.16
CA GLY A 94 -3.54 -21.06 0.74
C GLY A 94 -2.69 -19.82 0.43
N ALA A 95 -2.28 -19.06 1.44
CA ALA A 95 -1.39 -17.91 1.29
C ALA A 95 0.04 -18.26 1.74
N HIS A 96 1.05 -17.73 1.07
CA HIS A 96 2.45 -17.89 1.45
C HIS A 96 2.81 -16.82 2.49
N GLU A 97 3.43 -17.21 3.60
CA GLU A 97 3.85 -16.32 4.66
C GLU A 97 5.36 -16.30 4.80
N PHE A 98 5.91 -15.09 4.88
CA PHE A 98 7.30 -14.82 5.24
C PHE A 98 7.34 -14.23 6.64
N CYS A 99 7.98 -14.93 7.57
CA CYS A 99 8.26 -14.43 8.91
C CYS A 99 9.67 -13.84 8.93
N LEU A 100 9.79 -12.54 9.22
CA LEU A 100 11.06 -11.82 9.25
C LEU A 100 11.67 -11.84 10.65
N VAL A 101 13.01 -11.80 10.71
CA VAL A 101 13.73 -11.57 11.97
C VAL A 101 13.54 -10.11 12.41
N GLY A 102 13.14 -9.91 13.66
CA GLY A 102 12.90 -8.57 14.23
C GLY A 102 11.49 -8.06 13.98
N ALA A 103 11.32 -6.74 13.89
CA ALA A 103 10.01 -6.08 13.86
C ALA A 103 9.97 -4.91 12.85
N PRO A 104 10.09 -5.17 11.53
CA PRO A 104 10.08 -4.13 10.50
C PRO A 104 8.82 -3.26 10.49
N TRP A 105 7.66 -3.82 10.85
CA TRP A 105 6.36 -3.15 10.75
C TRP A 105 5.94 -2.40 12.03
N PHE A 106 6.77 -2.48 13.08
CA PHE A 106 6.56 -1.73 14.31
C PHE A 106 6.84 -0.22 14.15
N GLY A 107 7.53 0.18 13.07
CA GLY A 107 7.64 1.58 12.66
C GLY A 107 8.57 2.48 13.49
N LYS A 108 9.28 1.94 14.49
CA LYS A 108 10.15 2.74 15.39
C LYS A 108 11.63 2.71 15.01
N GLN A 109 12.30 3.84 15.22
CA GLN A 109 13.76 3.99 15.12
C GLN A 109 14.34 3.42 13.81
N SER A 110 15.44 2.68 13.90
CA SER A 110 16.11 2.04 12.75
C SER A 110 15.21 1.05 12.03
N ASN A 111 14.44 0.22 12.76
CA ASN A 111 13.48 -0.71 12.17
C ASN A 111 12.42 0.02 11.33
N GLY A 112 11.96 1.20 11.75
CA GLY A 112 11.00 1.99 11.00
C GLY A 112 11.54 2.47 9.65
N VAL A 113 12.79 2.95 9.60
CA VAL A 113 13.41 3.38 8.33
C VAL A 113 13.69 2.15 7.45
N ALA A 114 14.26 1.10 8.05
CA ALA A 114 14.59 -0.13 7.33
C ALA A 114 13.34 -0.89 6.82
N GLY A 115 12.22 -0.87 7.53
CA GLY A 115 10.95 -1.47 7.08
C GLY A 115 10.36 -0.74 5.87
N ARG A 116 10.49 0.60 5.81
CA ARG A 116 10.07 1.38 4.63
C ARG A 116 10.99 1.16 3.42
N ARG A 117 12.29 1.01 3.66
CA ARG A 117 13.27 0.60 2.63
C ARG A 117 12.97 -0.80 2.10
N LEU A 118 12.62 -1.74 2.99
CA LEU A 118 12.19 -3.09 2.60
C LEU A 118 10.94 -3.03 1.72
N LEU A 119 9.92 -2.25 2.11
CA LEU A 119 8.73 -2.07 1.26
C LEU A 119 9.07 -1.49 -0.11
N ALA A 120 9.88 -0.43 -0.17
CA ALA A 120 10.33 0.14 -1.44
C ALA A 120 11.05 -0.91 -2.32
N SER A 121 11.90 -1.74 -1.70
CA SER A 121 12.62 -2.82 -2.38
C SER A 121 11.68 -3.91 -2.93
N ILE A 122 10.66 -4.30 -2.15
CA ILE A 122 9.65 -5.26 -2.59
C ILE A 122 8.88 -4.71 -3.80
N LEU A 123 8.38 -3.47 -3.70
CA LEU A 123 7.62 -2.86 -4.78
C LEU A 123 8.46 -2.66 -6.04
N LEU A 124 9.74 -2.33 -5.88
CA LEU A 124 10.67 -2.16 -6.99
C LEU A 124 10.90 -3.48 -7.73
N GLU A 125 11.18 -4.57 -7.01
CA GLU A 125 11.35 -5.88 -7.64
C GLU A 125 10.05 -6.35 -8.30
N LEU A 126 8.89 -6.13 -7.67
CA LEU A 126 7.59 -6.43 -8.29
C LEU A 126 7.39 -5.69 -9.61
N ALA A 127 7.62 -4.38 -9.65
CA ALA A 127 7.51 -3.58 -10.87
C ALA A 127 8.45 -4.07 -11.98
N ARG A 128 9.71 -4.39 -11.63
CA ARG A 128 10.70 -4.95 -12.56
C ARG A 128 10.32 -6.33 -13.10
N GLN A 129 9.50 -7.07 -12.38
CA GLN A 129 9.00 -8.39 -12.80
C GLN A 129 7.64 -8.31 -13.50
N GLY A 130 7.08 -7.10 -13.66
CA GLY A 130 5.82 -6.86 -14.36
C GLY A 130 4.60 -6.86 -13.47
N TRP A 131 4.75 -6.83 -12.15
CA TRP A 131 3.64 -6.67 -11.23
C TRP A 131 3.37 -5.19 -11.00
N GLN A 132 2.22 -4.72 -11.47
CA GLN A 132 1.79 -3.34 -11.34
C GLN A 132 0.88 -3.18 -10.13
N PHE A 133 1.16 -2.18 -9.31
CA PHE A 133 0.30 -1.80 -8.20
C PHE A 133 -1.03 -1.25 -8.72
N LEU A 134 -2.12 -1.78 -8.16
CA LEU A 134 -3.48 -1.32 -8.43
C LEU A 134 -3.93 -0.31 -7.37
N GLN A 135 -4.02 -0.78 -6.13
CA GLN A 135 -4.51 0.01 -5.01
C GLN A 135 -4.13 -0.66 -3.68
N SER A 136 -4.12 0.14 -2.62
CA SER A 136 -4.01 -0.31 -1.24
C SER A 136 -5.22 0.16 -0.44
N PHE A 137 -5.76 -0.72 0.38
CA PHE A 137 -6.76 -0.40 1.39
C PHE A 137 -6.86 -1.55 2.39
N ASP A 138 -7.39 -1.26 3.57
CA ASP A 138 -7.79 -2.28 4.53
C ASP A 138 -9.25 -2.72 4.26
N PRO A 139 -9.48 -3.96 3.77
CA PRO A 139 -10.83 -4.47 3.56
C PRO A 139 -11.51 -4.93 4.86
N THR A 140 -10.80 -4.97 5.99
CA THR A 140 -11.31 -5.48 7.26
C THR A 140 -11.48 -4.35 8.29
N ARG A 141 -12.17 -4.66 9.40
CA ARG A 141 -12.34 -3.73 10.53
C ARG A 141 -11.54 -4.17 11.75
N LYS A 142 -10.47 -4.95 11.53
CA LYS A 142 -9.69 -5.50 12.63
C LYS A 142 -8.80 -4.40 13.21
N ASP A 143 -8.77 -4.31 14.54
CA ASP A 143 -7.87 -3.38 15.21
C ASP A 143 -6.41 -3.70 14.88
N ASN A 144 -5.60 -2.65 14.69
CA ASN A 144 -4.19 -2.73 14.35
C ASN A 144 -3.90 -3.49 13.04
N ASP A 145 -4.86 -3.46 12.12
CA ASP A 145 -4.65 -3.96 10.77
C ASP A 145 -3.91 -2.94 9.89
N LYS A 146 -3.22 -3.45 8.89
CA LYS A 146 -2.42 -2.67 7.93
C LYS A 146 -3.03 -2.82 6.55
N ASP A 147 -2.71 -1.89 5.66
CA ASP A 147 -3.24 -1.93 4.29
C ASP A 147 -2.85 -3.23 3.59
N THR A 148 -3.82 -3.77 2.84
CA THR A 148 -3.58 -4.83 1.86
C THR A 148 -3.34 -4.16 0.51
N MET A 149 -2.24 -4.53 -0.17
CA MET A 149 -1.87 -3.99 -1.48
C MET A 149 -2.23 -5.00 -2.56
N PHE A 150 -2.91 -4.55 -3.60
CA PHE A 150 -3.34 -5.36 -4.73
C PHE A 150 -2.51 -5.08 -5.97
N PHE A 151 -2.22 -6.13 -6.72
CA PHE A 151 -1.40 -6.09 -7.92
C PHE A 151 -2.03 -6.89 -9.05
N GLU A 152 -1.75 -6.45 -10.27
CA GLU A 152 -2.01 -7.21 -11.48
C GLU A 152 -0.72 -7.43 -12.27
N PHE A 153 -0.70 -8.52 -13.04
CA PHE A 153 0.39 -8.74 -13.97
C PHE A 153 0.21 -7.86 -15.21
N ALA A 154 1.26 -7.10 -15.50
CA ALA A 154 1.40 -6.17 -16.61
C ALA A 154 2.79 -6.35 -17.25
N LYS A 155 3.29 -5.32 -17.93
CA LYS A 155 4.61 -5.35 -18.58
C LYS A 155 5.73 -5.11 -17.56
N PRO A 156 6.78 -5.94 -17.54
CA PRO A 156 8.00 -5.68 -16.76
C PRO A 156 8.62 -4.30 -17.05
N ASP A 157 8.97 -3.56 -15.99
CA ASP A 157 9.64 -2.26 -16.07
C ASP A 157 11.03 -2.31 -15.43
N GLN A 158 12.06 -2.63 -16.22
CA GLN A 158 13.44 -2.72 -15.74
C GLN A 158 13.99 -1.37 -15.24
N GLU A 159 13.48 -0.28 -15.82
CA GLU A 159 13.87 1.10 -15.52
C GLU A 159 13.07 1.70 -14.36
N ALA A 160 12.25 0.90 -13.69
CA ALA A 160 11.48 1.38 -12.54
C ALA A 160 12.43 1.95 -11.47
N GLU A 161 12.09 3.14 -11.02
CA GLU A 161 12.64 3.76 -9.81
C GLU A 161 11.53 3.84 -8.77
N ILE A 162 11.84 3.50 -7.52
CA ILE A 162 10.91 3.65 -6.39
C ILE A 162 11.65 4.24 -5.20
N PHE A 163 11.10 5.32 -4.66
CA PHE A 163 11.56 5.93 -3.42
C PHE A 163 10.39 6.32 -2.54
N VAL A 164 10.69 6.67 -1.29
CA VAL A 164 9.70 6.87 -0.25
C VAL A 164 9.78 8.29 0.32
N VAL A 165 8.61 8.92 0.46
CA VAL A 165 8.40 10.03 1.39
C VAL A 165 7.52 9.56 2.54
N SER A 166 7.94 9.84 3.77
CA SER A 166 7.20 9.43 4.98
C SER A 166 7.03 10.58 5.97
N PHE A 167 5.82 10.71 6.52
CA PHE A 167 5.50 11.67 7.57
C PHE A 167 5.61 10.96 8.93
N ASN A 168 6.32 11.55 9.88
CA ASN A 168 6.78 10.86 11.08
C ASN A 168 6.68 11.78 12.30
N ARG A 169 6.35 11.17 13.46
CA ARG A 169 6.12 11.95 14.69
C ARG A 169 5.16 13.11 14.39
N THR A 170 5.17 14.17 15.18
CA THR A 170 4.24 15.29 14.97
C THR A 170 4.67 16.24 13.84
N SER A 171 5.95 16.25 13.46
CA SER A 171 6.50 17.31 12.62
C SER A 171 7.65 16.92 11.69
N ARG A 172 7.94 15.63 11.52
CA ARG A 172 9.10 15.19 10.72
C ARG A 172 8.66 14.63 9.38
N ILE A 173 9.42 14.94 8.35
CA ILE A 173 9.25 14.34 7.01
C ILE A 173 10.58 13.74 6.59
N ARG A 174 10.55 12.54 6.00
CA ARG A 174 11.75 11.83 5.56
C ARG A 174 11.67 11.46 4.09
N LEU A 175 12.80 11.59 3.41
CA LEU A 175 13.07 10.99 2.10
C LEU A 175 13.95 9.74 2.30
N ILE A 176 13.52 8.62 1.72
CA ILE A 176 14.17 7.31 1.87
C ILE A 176 14.39 6.71 0.48
N GLU A 177 15.60 6.22 0.24
CA GLU A 177 16.07 5.65 -1.04
C GLU A 177 15.87 6.57 -2.27
N PRO A 178 16.25 7.86 -2.23
CA PRO A 178 16.19 8.69 -3.43
C PRO A 178 17.11 8.11 -4.53
N PRO A 179 16.64 7.97 -5.79
CA PRO A 179 17.42 7.35 -6.85
C PRO A 179 18.57 8.24 -7.37
N ASN A 180 18.48 9.55 -7.17
CA ASN A 180 19.45 10.52 -7.65
C ASN A 180 19.35 11.85 -6.86
N SER A 181 20.34 12.74 -7.04
CA SER A 181 20.39 14.05 -6.37
C SER A 181 19.22 14.98 -6.77
N GLN A 182 18.71 14.87 -8.00
CA GLN A 182 17.58 15.71 -8.45
C GLN A 182 16.33 15.49 -7.58
N VAL A 183 16.06 14.26 -7.15
CA VAL A 183 14.96 13.95 -6.21
C VAL A 183 15.21 14.57 -4.84
N VAL A 184 16.44 14.52 -4.34
CA VAL A 184 16.83 15.12 -3.05
C VAL A 184 16.64 16.63 -3.06
N ASP A 185 17.10 17.29 -4.12
CA ASP A 185 17.02 18.75 -4.26
C ASP A 185 15.56 19.21 -4.42
N ALA A 186 14.78 18.50 -5.24
CA ALA A 186 13.35 18.78 -5.39
C ALA A 186 12.60 18.61 -4.07
N PHE A 187 12.86 17.53 -3.32
CA PHE A 187 12.28 17.31 -1.99
C PHE A 187 12.61 18.44 -1.03
N LYS A 188 13.90 18.79 -0.87
CA LYS A 188 14.34 19.85 0.05
C LYS A 188 13.75 21.21 -0.34
N THR A 189 13.73 21.53 -1.63
CA THR A 189 13.16 22.78 -2.15
C THR A 189 11.67 22.87 -1.85
N VAL A 190 10.90 21.84 -2.17
CA VAL A 190 9.45 21.81 -1.97
C VAL A 190 9.10 21.90 -0.48
N VAL A 191 9.79 21.15 0.38
CA VAL A 191 9.49 21.16 1.81
C VAL A 191 9.81 22.51 2.43
N THR A 192 10.96 23.09 2.08
CA THR A 192 11.40 24.39 2.61
C THR A 192 10.47 25.52 2.19
N ASN A 193 10.04 25.53 0.92
CA ASN A 193 9.19 26.61 0.39
C ASN A 193 7.70 26.38 0.63
N GLY A 194 7.28 25.12 0.75
CA GLY A 194 5.87 24.73 0.90
C GLY A 194 5.37 24.75 2.34
N TRP A 195 6.26 24.81 3.33
CA TRP A 195 5.89 24.89 4.74
C TRP A 195 6.09 26.29 5.30
N GLY A 196 5.03 27.11 5.27
CA GLY A 196 5.08 28.55 5.59
C GLY A 196 5.51 28.91 7.01
N ARG A 197 5.57 27.94 7.95
CA ARG A 197 6.08 28.17 9.31
C ARG A 197 7.58 27.97 9.45
N GLY A 198 8.25 27.52 8.38
CA GLY A 198 9.69 27.34 8.34
C GLY A 198 10.17 26.00 8.87
N ILE A 199 11.47 25.76 8.65
CA ILE A 199 12.15 24.51 8.96
C ILE A 199 12.88 24.65 10.30
N PHE A 200 12.65 23.73 11.22
CA PHE A 200 13.37 23.69 12.49
C PHE A 200 14.78 23.12 12.33
N GLY A 201 14.95 22.10 11.49
CA GLY A 201 16.27 21.54 11.23
C GLY A 201 16.27 20.39 10.22
N HIS A 202 17.47 19.99 9.84
CA HIS A 202 17.74 18.91 8.91
C HIS A 202 18.79 17.95 9.50
N ARG A 203 18.62 16.64 9.26
CA ARG A 203 19.62 15.64 9.64
C ARG A 203 19.52 14.38 8.80
N THR A 204 20.60 13.62 8.75
CA THR A 204 20.55 12.22 8.31
C THR A 204 20.10 11.33 9.46
N TYR A 205 19.02 10.56 9.27
CA TYR A 205 18.45 9.68 10.29
C TYR A 205 18.35 8.24 9.77
N TYR A 206 19.26 7.38 10.20
CA TYR A 206 19.40 5.99 9.71
C TYR A 206 19.47 5.89 8.17
N GLY A 207 20.21 6.81 7.55
CA GLY A 207 20.38 6.89 6.09
C GLY A 207 19.24 7.57 5.34
N ALA A 208 18.24 8.13 6.02
CA ALA A 208 17.19 8.94 5.42
C ALA A 208 17.48 10.44 5.61
N ASP A 209 17.19 11.28 4.61
CA ASP A 209 17.16 12.74 4.79
C ASP A 209 15.90 13.10 5.58
N GLU A 210 16.05 13.58 6.81
CA GLU A 210 14.95 13.99 7.69
C GLU A 210 14.94 15.51 7.85
N ILE A 211 13.79 16.11 7.56
CA ILE A 211 13.50 17.53 7.83
C ILE A 211 12.50 17.60 8.97
N THR A 212 12.80 18.43 9.97
CA THR A 212 11.88 18.76 11.07
C THR A 212 11.23 20.10 10.78
N LEU A 213 9.89 20.10 10.74
CA LEU A 213 9.07 21.27 10.48
C LEU A 213 8.78 22.02 11.79
N VAL A 214 8.69 23.35 11.72
CA VAL A 214 8.17 24.13 12.86
C VAL A 214 6.68 23.85 13.02
N GLY A 215 6.27 23.35 14.19
CA GLY A 215 4.89 23.01 14.50
C GLY A 215 4.64 21.52 14.70
N THR A 216 3.38 21.13 14.49
CA THR A 216 2.90 19.75 14.55
C THR A 216 1.96 19.42 13.37
N PRO A 217 2.39 19.59 12.10
CA PRO A 217 1.55 19.43 10.91
C PRO A 217 0.81 18.10 10.80
N TRP A 218 1.40 17.05 11.37
CA TRP A 218 0.87 15.69 11.28
C TRP A 218 -0.11 15.38 12.41
N LEU A 219 -0.32 16.31 13.35
CA LEU A 219 -1.31 16.22 14.41
C LEU A 219 -2.62 16.91 13.97
N THR A 220 -3.75 16.29 14.24
CA THR A 220 -5.07 16.74 13.76
C THR A 220 -5.73 17.84 14.59
N SER A 221 -5.12 18.25 15.71
CA SER A 221 -5.73 19.18 16.66
C SER A 221 -5.73 20.64 16.20
N ASN A 222 -4.84 21.03 15.27
CA ASN A 222 -4.76 22.38 14.74
C ASN A 222 -5.28 22.44 13.30
N LYS A 223 -6.44 23.09 13.09
CA LYS A 223 -7.09 23.19 11.78
C LYS A 223 -6.23 23.89 10.72
N SER A 224 -5.54 24.97 11.07
CA SER A 224 -4.73 25.72 10.09
C SER A 224 -3.50 24.91 9.66
N GLU A 225 -2.82 24.27 10.62
CA GLU A 225 -1.70 23.37 10.31
C GLU A 225 -2.14 22.15 9.51
N SER A 226 -3.34 21.60 9.78
CA SER A 226 -3.88 20.49 8.99
C SER A 226 -4.12 20.86 7.52
N ILE A 227 -4.62 22.07 7.25
CA ILE A 227 -4.81 22.57 5.88
C ILE A 227 -3.44 22.79 5.22
N ALA A 228 -2.51 23.44 5.93
CA ALA A 228 -1.15 23.67 5.42
C ALA A 228 -0.41 22.36 5.14
N ALA A 229 -0.61 21.33 5.96
CA ALA A 229 -0.01 20.00 5.76
C ALA A 229 -0.53 19.37 4.45
N LYS A 230 -1.83 19.46 4.18
CA LYS A 230 -2.42 18.98 2.91
C LYS A 230 -1.89 19.75 1.71
N GLN A 231 -1.72 21.07 1.84
CA GLN A 231 -1.10 21.90 0.80
C GLN A 231 0.37 21.52 0.56
N LEU A 232 1.14 21.25 1.61
CA LEU A 232 2.51 20.75 1.49
C LEU A 232 2.57 19.41 0.74
N VAL A 233 1.65 18.49 1.01
CA VAL A 233 1.54 17.23 0.25
C VAL A 233 1.20 17.51 -1.22
N ALA A 234 0.29 18.43 -1.52
CA ALA A 234 0.01 18.85 -2.90
C ALA A 234 1.24 19.44 -3.60
N TYR A 235 2.05 20.24 -2.90
CA TYR A 235 3.31 20.76 -3.44
C TYR A 235 4.35 19.66 -3.68
N LEU A 236 4.42 18.64 -2.82
CA LEU A 236 5.26 17.47 -3.07
C LEU A 236 4.85 16.75 -4.35
N ILE A 237 3.55 16.55 -4.56
CA ILE A 237 3.00 15.98 -5.80
C ILE A 237 3.36 16.81 -7.02
N TYR A 238 3.16 18.12 -6.93
CA TYR A 238 3.50 19.02 -8.03
C TYR A 238 5.01 19.02 -8.33
N GLY A 239 5.85 19.15 -7.31
CA GLY A 239 7.30 19.22 -7.46
C GLY A 239 7.90 17.93 -8.02
N MET A 240 7.47 16.77 -7.51
CA MET A 240 7.92 15.48 -8.01
C MET A 240 7.44 15.22 -9.45
N LYS A 241 6.22 15.65 -9.80
CA LYS A 241 5.71 15.58 -11.18
C LYS A 241 6.56 16.37 -12.16
N ARG A 242 7.06 17.55 -11.76
CA ARG A 242 7.93 18.38 -12.62
C ARG A 242 9.27 17.72 -12.96
N ILE A 243 9.76 16.81 -12.13
CA ILE A 243 10.99 16.02 -12.40
C ILE A 243 10.69 14.61 -12.93
N GLY A 244 9.43 14.35 -13.32
CA GLY A 244 9.03 13.14 -14.04
C GLY A 244 8.57 11.97 -13.17
N TYR A 245 8.27 12.20 -11.88
CA TYR A 245 7.75 11.17 -10.99
C TYR A 245 6.25 11.31 -10.76
N LYS A 246 5.56 10.19 -10.61
CA LYS A 246 4.15 10.12 -10.19
C LYS A 246 4.01 9.40 -8.86
N ILE A 247 2.90 9.63 -8.16
CA ILE A 247 2.53 8.79 -7.02
C ILE A 247 2.32 7.37 -7.54
N TYR A 248 3.03 6.43 -6.91
CA TYR A 248 2.92 5.00 -7.16
C TYR A 248 1.91 4.36 -6.21
N ALA A 249 2.04 4.61 -4.90
CA ALA A 249 1.13 4.10 -3.88
C ALA A 249 1.10 5.00 -2.64
N SER A 250 0.02 4.88 -1.87
CA SER A 250 -0.15 5.46 -0.53
C SER A 250 -0.55 4.36 0.44
N VAL A 251 0.34 3.96 1.34
CA VAL A 251 0.16 2.74 2.15
C VAL A 251 0.38 3.04 3.63
N ASP A 252 -0.51 2.56 4.49
CA ASP A 252 -0.27 2.41 5.93
C ASP A 252 0.26 1.01 6.26
N ILE A 253 1.50 0.98 6.74
CA ILE A 253 2.20 -0.25 7.15
C ILE A 253 2.57 -0.25 8.64
N THR A 254 2.14 0.77 9.39
CA THR A 254 2.53 0.94 10.79
C THR A 254 1.46 0.41 11.73
N GLY A 255 1.87 -0.39 12.73
CA GLY A 255 0.93 -0.90 13.71
C GLY A 255 0.37 0.19 14.63
N ARG A 256 -0.93 0.17 14.88
CA ARG A 256 -1.61 0.91 15.95
C ARG A 256 -1.39 0.17 17.27
N MET A 257 -0.81 0.84 18.27
CA MET A 257 -0.88 0.33 19.64
C MET A 257 -2.35 0.39 20.09
N ALA A 258 -2.90 -0.72 20.58
CA ALA A 258 -4.17 -0.71 21.30
C ALA A 258 -3.97 0.05 22.62
N GLY A 259 -4.21 1.36 22.60
CA GLY A 259 -4.41 2.13 23.82
C GLY A 259 -5.76 1.75 24.42
N ASN A 260 -5.78 1.49 25.72
CA ASN A 260 -7.00 1.28 26.49
C ASN A 260 -8.04 2.37 26.15
N HIS A 261 -9.33 2.01 26.11
CA HIS A 261 -10.48 2.82 25.70
C HIS A 261 -10.62 4.21 26.37
N THR A 262 -9.74 5.14 26.04
CA THR A 262 -9.94 6.57 26.23
C THR A 262 -9.78 7.23 24.87
N ARG A 263 -10.87 7.86 24.41
CA ARG A 263 -11.05 8.53 23.12
C ARG A 263 -10.06 9.67 22.80
N ASP A 264 -9.00 9.83 23.58
CA ASP A 264 -7.98 10.87 23.43
C ASP A 264 -6.53 10.33 23.43
N THR A 265 -6.34 9.04 23.14
CA THR A 265 -4.98 8.49 22.98
C THR A 265 -4.50 8.79 21.57
N VAL A 266 -3.75 9.89 21.45
CA VAL A 266 -2.98 10.35 20.27
C VAL A 266 -2.74 9.19 19.30
N SER A 267 -3.54 9.12 18.24
CA SER A 267 -3.29 8.24 17.10
C SER A 267 -1.83 8.47 16.72
N PHE A 268 -0.97 7.50 17.00
CA PHE A 268 0.46 7.61 16.75
C PHE A 268 0.66 7.60 15.23
N LEU A 269 0.46 8.77 14.65
CA LEU A 269 1.03 9.29 13.42
C LEU A 269 1.21 8.21 12.38
N GLU A 270 0.05 7.89 11.78
CA GLU A 270 -0.08 7.16 10.53
C GLU A 270 1.02 7.63 9.61
N VAL A 271 1.94 6.71 9.32
CA VAL A 271 3.00 7.04 8.39
C VAL A 271 2.47 6.76 7.00
N TYR A 272 1.74 7.74 6.48
CA TYR A 272 1.42 7.78 5.07
C TYR A 272 2.72 7.77 4.29
N LEU A 273 2.89 6.69 3.55
CA LEU A 273 4.02 6.46 2.69
C LEU A 273 3.61 6.85 1.28
N ILE A 274 4.17 7.91 0.72
CA ILE A 274 4.00 8.18 -0.70
C ILE A 274 5.20 7.58 -1.41
N LEU A 275 4.93 6.51 -2.15
CA LEU A 275 5.89 5.92 -3.07
C LEU A 275 5.81 6.67 -4.39
N TRP A 276 6.96 6.92 -5.01
CA TRP A 276 7.05 7.61 -6.28
C TRP A 276 7.68 6.71 -7.32
N SER A 277 7.20 6.77 -8.56
CA SER A 277 7.79 6.00 -9.64
C SER A 277 7.95 6.82 -10.91
N LYS A 278 9.05 6.54 -11.62
CA LYS A 278 9.26 6.92 -13.00
C LYS A 278 9.28 5.64 -13.82
N THR A 279 8.32 5.50 -14.74
CA THR A 279 8.24 4.35 -15.63
C THR A 279 9.00 4.65 -16.92
N GLY A 280 9.80 3.70 -17.41
CA GLY A 280 10.62 3.90 -18.62
C GLY A 280 9.85 4.24 -19.90
N HIS A 281 8.52 4.07 -19.92
CA HIS A 281 7.64 4.27 -21.08
C HIS A 281 7.06 5.68 -21.26
N LEU A 282 7.42 6.67 -20.43
CA LEU A 282 7.01 8.07 -20.63
C LEU A 282 8.20 8.97 -20.98
N ARG A 283 9.03 8.57 -21.94
CA ARG A 283 9.92 9.51 -22.66
C ARG A 283 9.14 10.21 -23.78
N SER A 284 8.08 10.94 -23.42
CA SER A 284 7.43 11.96 -24.27
C SER A 284 6.22 12.51 -23.53
N CYS A 285 6.46 13.37 -22.54
CA CYS A 285 5.50 14.43 -22.28
C CYS A 285 6.32 15.69 -22.00
N VAL A 286 6.85 16.27 -23.08
CA VAL A 286 7.30 17.66 -23.09
C VAL A 286 6.02 18.49 -22.98
N ILE A 287 5.55 18.72 -21.77
CA ILE A 287 4.57 19.77 -21.51
C ILE A 287 5.13 20.65 -20.41
N CYS A 288 5.33 21.92 -20.78
CA CYS A 288 5.59 23.08 -19.95
C CYS A 288 7.05 23.42 -19.62
N SER A 289 7.82 23.79 -20.64
CA SER A 289 8.92 24.76 -20.52
C SER A 289 8.47 26.15 -21.00
N SER A 290 7.39 26.70 -20.44
CA SER A 290 7.04 28.13 -20.55
C SER A 290 5.72 28.43 -19.84
N LEU A 291 5.74 28.64 -18.52
CA LEU A 291 4.75 29.50 -17.87
C LEU A 291 5.51 30.47 -16.95
N PRO A 292 5.30 31.78 -17.07
CA PRO A 292 6.01 32.76 -16.27
C PRO A 292 5.60 32.64 -14.80
N VAL A 293 6.60 32.77 -13.93
CA VAL A 293 6.42 32.89 -12.48
C VAL A 293 5.55 34.13 -12.22
N ALA A 294 4.28 33.93 -11.87
CA ALA A 294 3.44 35.00 -11.37
C ALA A 294 4.01 35.49 -10.04
N LYS A 295 4.55 36.72 -10.03
CA LYS A 295 4.89 37.44 -8.81
C LYS A 295 3.58 37.67 -8.04
N LEU A 296 3.45 37.03 -6.89
CA LEU A 296 2.46 37.38 -5.88
C LEU A 296 2.79 38.77 -5.33
N ASN A 297 2.15 39.80 -5.88
CA ASN A 297 2.11 41.11 -5.25
C ASN A 297 1.14 41.04 -4.07
N GLN A 298 1.69 41.28 -2.88
CA GLN A 298 0.91 41.65 -1.70
C GLN A 298 0.27 43.02 -1.99
N ASN A 299 -1.06 43.07 -2.10
CA ASN A 299 -1.91 44.17 -1.59
C ASN A 299 -3.38 43.99 -2.03
N ASN A 300 -4.26 44.13 -1.04
CA ASN A 300 -5.67 44.55 -1.08
C ASN A 300 -6.76 43.56 -1.56
N ASP A 301 -7.53 43.09 -0.57
CA ASP A 301 -8.97 43.27 -0.41
C ASP A 301 -9.86 43.34 -1.67
N LYS A 302 -10.54 42.21 -1.93
CA LYS A 302 -11.99 42.04 -2.20
C LYS A 302 -12.20 40.86 -3.16
N CYS A 303 -12.83 39.80 -2.66
CA CYS A 303 -13.39 38.75 -3.51
C CYS A 303 -14.73 39.23 -4.06
N ASP A 304 -14.77 39.53 -5.36
CA ASP A 304 -16.03 39.67 -6.10
C ASP A 304 -16.21 38.42 -6.99
N TYR A 305 -17.31 37.71 -6.79
CA TYR A 305 -17.71 36.56 -7.60
C TYR A 305 -18.66 37.05 -8.68
N SER A 306 -18.13 37.31 -9.88
CA SER A 306 -18.94 37.38 -11.10
C SER A 306 -18.32 36.51 -12.18
N GLY A 307 -19.18 35.70 -12.80
CA GLY A 307 -18.78 34.55 -13.61
C GLY A 307 -18.29 34.90 -15.02
N GLN A 308 -17.69 33.88 -15.63
CA GLN A 308 -17.89 33.42 -17.03
C GLN A 308 -16.61 32.72 -17.51
N ASN A 309 -16.67 31.39 -17.63
CA ASN A 309 -16.56 30.66 -18.91
C ASN A 309 -16.21 29.20 -18.65
N LEU A 310 -17.25 28.37 -18.69
CA LEU A 310 -17.18 26.94 -18.90
C LEU A 310 -16.99 26.70 -20.39
N GLN A 311 -15.83 26.19 -20.82
CA GLN A 311 -15.73 25.42 -22.06
C GLN A 311 -14.84 24.19 -21.87
N ALA A 312 -15.55 23.06 -21.78
CA ALA A 312 -15.25 21.74 -22.33
C ALA A 312 -13.80 21.22 -22.32
N PHE A 313 -13.55 20.23 -21.45
CA PHE A 313 -12.56 19.18 -21.70
C PHE A 313 -13.28 17.96 -22.29
N GLN A 314 -13.11 17.72 -23.59
CA GLN A 314 -13.36 16.42 -24.20
C GLN A 314 -12.18 15.50 -23.89
N LEU A 315 -12.49 14.41 -23.18
CA LEU A 315 -11.61 13.26 -22.97
C LEU A 315 -11.59 12.41 -24.25
N PHE A 316 -10.40 11.98 -24.69
CA PHE A 316 -10.26 10.89 -25.66
C PHE A 316 -9.17 9.92 -25.22
N GLY A 317 -9.51 8.64 -25.33
CA GLY A 317 -8.64 7.56 -25.83
C GLY A 317 -7.77 6.86 -24.81
#